data_AF-A0A2N2D4B2-F1
#
_entry.id   AF-A0A2N2D4B2-F1
#
_cell.length_a   1.000
_cell.length_b   1.000
_cell.length_c   1.000
_cell.angle_alpha   90.00
_cell.angle_beta   90.00
_cell.angle_gamma   90.00
#
_symmetry.space_group_name_H-M   'P 1'
#
loop_
_entity.id
_entity.type
_entity.pdbx_description
1 polymer ?
#
loop_
_entity_poly.entity_id
_entity_poly.type
_entity_poly.pdbx_seq_one_letter_code
_entity_poly.pdbx_strand_id
1 'polypeptide(L)' 'MEANRLINEKSPYLLQHAHNPVDWYPWGEEAFTKAVADDLPIFLSIGYSTCHWCHVHKLP' A
#
# COMPACT_ATOMS: atom_id res chain seq x y z
N MET A 1 -12.74 -7.53 7.84
CA MET A 1 -11.70 -6.49 7.75
C MET A 1 -12.06 -5.63 6.58
N GLU A 2 -12.21 -4.32 6.81
CA GLU A 2 -12.42 -3.35 5.73
C GLU A 2 -11.26 -3.45 4.73
N ALA A 3 -11.55 -3.33 3.44
CA ALA A 3 -10.51 -3.31 2.41
C ALA A 3 -9.99 -1.87 2.24
N ASN A 4 -8.68 -1.71 2.10
CA ASN A 4 -8.08 -0.45 1.68
C ASN A 4 -8.15 -0.29 0.15
N ARG A 5 -7.60 0.81 -0.37
CA ARG A 5 -7.71 1.19 -1.79
C ARG A 5 -7.06 0.21 -2.76
N LEU A 6 -6.13 -0.63 -2.29
CA LEU A 6 -5.47 -1.64 -3.12
C LEU A 6 -6.42 -2.72 -3.64
N ILE A 7 -7.65 -2.81 -3.11
CA ILE A 7 -8.68 -3.74 -3.63
C ILE A 7 -9.04 -3.48 -5.10
N ASN A 8 -8.78 -2.27 -5.60
CA ASN A 8 -9.07 -1.87 -6.98
C ASN A 8 -7.88 -2.07 -7.93
N GLU A 9 -6.73 -2.53 -7.42
CA GLU A 9 -5.53 -2.73 -8.23
C GLU A 9 -5.59 -4.05 -9.02
N LYS A 10 -4.91 -4.08 -10.16
CA LYS A 10 -4.80 -5.29 -10.99
C LYS A 10 -3.67 -6.23 -10.57
N SER A 11 -2.68 -5.68 -9.85
CA SER A 11 -1.49 -6.43 -9.44
C SER A 11 -1.85 -7.45 -8.36
N PRO A 12 -1.59 -8.75 -8.57
CA PRO A 12 -1.81 -9.77 -7.54
C PRO A 12 -1.02 -9.50 -6.26
N TYR A 13 0.16 -8.87 -6.37
CA TYR A 13 0.95 -8.47 -5.22
C TYR A 13 0.23 -7.40 -4.38
N LEU A 14 -0.30 -6.35 -5.01
CA LEU A 14 -0.99 -5.27 -4.30
C LEU A 14 -2.32 -5.76 -3.68
N LEU A 15 -3.06 -6.61 -4.40
CA LEU A 15 -4.30 -7.22 -3.90
C LEU A 15 -4.07 -8.05 -2.62
N GLN A 16 -2.91 -8.70 -2.46
CA GLN A 16 -2.59 -9.42 -1.23
C GLN A 16 -2.46 -8.51 0.00
N HIS A 17 -2.28 -7.20 -0.20
CA HIS A 17 -2.19 -6.19 0.85
C HIS A 17 -3.50 -5.39 1.04
N ALA A 18 -4.56 -5.72 0.29
CA ALA A 18 -5.83 -4.97 0.30
C ALA A 18 -6.59 -5.04 1.63
N HIS A 19 -6.34 -6.06 2.45
CA HIS A 19 -6.99 -6.24 3.76
C HIS A 19 -6.03 -6.02 4.95
N ASN A 20 -4.83 -5.49 4.69
CA ASN A 20 -3.91 -5.13 5.76
C ASN A 20 -4.48 -3.95 6.57
N PRO A 21 -4.17 -3.84 7.87
CA PRO A 21 -4.68 -2.77 8.73
C PRO A 21 -4.14 -1.38 8.36
N VAL A 22 -3.00 -1.32 7.64
CA VAL A 22 -2.47 -0.10 7.06
C VAL A 22 -3.36 0.34 5.89
N ASP A 23 -3.80 1.60 5.92
CA ASP A 23 -4.56 2.23 4.82
C ASP A 23 -3.62 2.54 3.64
N TRP A 24 -3.30 1.52 2.86
CA TRP A 24 -2.43 1.65 1.71
C TRP A 24 -3.12 2.41 0.57
N TYR A 25 -2.36 3.33 -0.02
CA TYR A 25 -2.68 3.98 -1.28
C TYR A 25 -1.83 3.38 -2.40
N PRO A 26 -2.39 3.14 -3.60
CA PRO A 26 -1.55 2.92 -4.77
C PRO A 26 -0.75 4.18 -5.09
N TRP A 27 0.31 4.02 -5.89
CA TRP A 27 1.08 5.17 -6.35
C TRP A 27 0.22 6.07 -7.24
N GLY A 28 0.05 7.34 -6.85
CA GLY A 28 -0.75 8.30 -7.59
C GLY A 28 -0.93 9.62 -6.84
N GLU A 29 -1.52 10.60 -7.52
CA GLU A 29 -1.69 11.97 -6.99
C GLU A 29 -2.50 12.01 -5.69
N GLU A 30 -3.51 11.15 -5.51
CA GLU A 30 -4.34 11.10 -4.30
C GLU A 30 -3.51 10.95 -3.02
N ALA A 31 -2.49 10.08 -3.04
CA ALA A 31 -1.62 9.86 -1.89
C ALA A 31 -0.81 11.12 -1.54
N PHE A 32 -0.29 11.82 -2.55
CA PHE A 32 0.48 13.05 -2.36
C PHE A 32 -0.39 14.22 -1.92
N THR A 33 -1.58 14.39 -2.53
CA THR A 33 -2.53 15.44 -2.13
C THR A 33 -2.94 15.27 -0.68
N LYS A 34 -3.22 14.03 -0.24
CA LYS A 34 -3.54 13.74 1.16
C LYS A 34 -2.37 14.03 2.09
N ALA A 35 -1.16 13.60 1.74
CA ALA A 35 0.03 13.84 2.55
C ALA A 35 0.29 15.35 2.78
N VAL A 36 0.11 16.17 1.74
CA VAL A 36 0.21 17.64 1.84
C VAL A 36 -0.93 18.23 2.69
N ALA A 37 -2.17 17.77 2.50
CA ALA A 37 -3.33 18.28 3.23
C ALA A 37 -3.26 17.97 4.74
N ASP A 38 -2.74 16.80 5.08
CA ASP A 38 -2.65 16.32 6.46
C ASP A 38 -1.31 16.72 7.14
N ASP A 39 -0.38 17.33 6.41
CA ASP A 39 0.99 17.64 6.85
C ASP A 39 1.74 16.41 7.40
N LEU A 40 1.63 15.28 6.68
CA LEU A 40 2.22 14.00 7.07
C LEU A 40 3.24 13.50 6.04
N PRO A 41 4.34 12.88 6.46
CA PRO A 41 5.30 12.27 5.55
C PRO A 41 4.71 11.04 4.85
N ILE A 42 5.25 10.72 3.66
CA ILE A 42 4.87 9.52 2.91
C ILE A 42 5.82 8.37 3.26
N PHE A 43 5.25 7.24 3.66
CA PHE A 43 5.95 5.97 3.74
C PHE A 43 5.79 5.22 2.40
N LEU A 44 6.86 5.17 1.61
CA LEU A 44 6.87 4.46 0.32
C LEU A 44 7.41 3.05 0.48
N SER A 45 6.55 2.05 0.24
CA SER A 45 6.92 0.62 0.22
C SER A 45 6.90 0.09 -1.22
N ILE A 46 8.01 -0.50 -1.67
CA ILE A 46 8.15 -1.06 -3.02
C ILE A 46 8.51 -2.53 -2.90
N GLY A 47 7.79 -3.39 -3.62
CA GLY A 47 8.05 -4.82 -3.65
C GLY A 47 7.41 -5.50 -4.87
N TYR A 48 7.60 -6.82 -4.96
CA TYR A 48 7.09 -7.63 -6.07
C TYR A 48 6.79 -9.07 -5.61
N SER A 49 5.98 -9.80 -6.37
CA SER A 49 5.39 -11.09 -5.98
C SER A 49 6.36 -12.25 -5.80
N THR A 50 7.61 -12.13 -6.25
CA THR A 50 8.65 -13.17 -6.07
C THR A 50 9.81 -12.71 -5.20
N CYS A 51 9.65 -11.56 -4.54
CA CYS A 51 10.63 -11.02 -3.62
C CYS A 51 10.59 -11.78 -2.29
N HIS A 52 11.63 -12.55 -1.96
CA HIS A 52 11.68 -13.30 -0.70
C HIS A 52 11.46 -12.38 0.51
N TRP A 53 12.20 -11.27 0.58
CA TRP A 53 12.16 -10.35 1.71
C TRP A 53 10.88 -9.52 1.81
N CYS A 54 10.16 -9.31 0.70
CA CYS A 54 8.89 -8.57 0.70
C CYS A 54 7.75 -9.39 1.33
N HIS A 55 7.85 -10.73 1.29
CA HIS A 55 6.91 -11.60 1.99
C HIS A 55 7.28 -11.81 3.45
N VAL A 56 8.58 -11.76 3.78
CA VAL A 56 9.07 -11.88 5.16
C VAL A 56 8.84 -10.57 5.93
N HIS A 57 9.05 -9.41 5.30
CA HIS A 57 8.66 -8.10 5.85
C HIS A 57 7.20 -7.77 5.52
N LYS A 58 6.26 -8.46 6.15
CA LYS A 58 4.90 -7.92 6.28
C LYS A 58 4.93 -6.91 7.42
N LEU A 59 4.87 -5.62 7.08
CA LEU A 59 4.63 -4.58 8.08
C LEU A 59 3.33 -4.94 8.82
N PRO A 60 3.32 -4.93 10.16
CA PRO A 60 2.14 -5.24 10.95
C PRO A 60 0.98 -4.29 10.67
#